data_AF-A0A7V8NNX3-F1
#
_entry.id   AF-A0A7V8NNX3-F1
#
_cell.length_a   1.000
_cell.length_b   1.000
_cell.length_c   1.000
_cell.angle_alpha   90.00
_cell.angle_beta   90.00
_cell.angle_gamma   90.00
#
_symmetry.space_group_name_H-M   'P 1'
#
loop_
_entity.id
_entity.type
_entity.pdbx_description
1 polymer ?
#
loop_
_entity_poly.entity_id
_entity_poly.type
_entity_poly.pdbx_seq_one_letter_code
_entity_poly.pdbx_strand_id
1 'polypeptide(L)'
;MSIKTLKDAGSYVQKYTSRAGAAVQDYANGVAGASGQATAAASAADKWQQSVSAPAAKTAFVSNITAAGDAAWKAGVAAKGTARYAPGVQTGGPKWAARVSKFFAALKGLSLPPRGLRGSAANAQISAMVQSALHAAKTGGAPGA
;
A
#
# COMPACT_ATOMS: atom_id res chain seq x y z
N MET A 1 -5.57 -29.24 5.70
CA MET A 1 -6.53 -28.11 5.72
C MET A 1 -6.24 -27.20 4.54
N SER A 2 -7.27 -26.83 3.78
CA SER A 2 -7.18 -25.77 2.75
C SER A 2 -7.53 -24.42 3.40
N ILE A 3 -7.00 -23.31 2.88
CA ILE A 3 -7.35 -21.95 3.32
C ILE A 3 -8.74 -21.61 2.78
N LYS A 4 -9.78 -22.23 3.34
CA LYS A 4 -11.17 -22.11 2.89
C LYS A 4 -11.77 -20.71 3.06
N THR A 5 -11.12 -19.84 3.83
CA THR A 5 -11.60 -18.49 4.15
C THR A 5 -11.01 -17.40 3.26
N LEU A 6 -10.02 -17.70 2.42
CA LEU A 6 -9.41 -16.72 1.53
C LEU A 6 -10.35 -16.41 0.36
N LYS A 7 -10.97 -15.23 0.41
CA LYS A 7 -11.78 -14.71 -0.70
C LYS A 7 -10.90 -14.42 -1.91
N ASP A 8 -11.50 -14.33 -3.08
CA ASP A 8 -10.81 -13.85 -4.27
C ASP A 8 -10.40 -12.37 -4.12
N ALA A 9 -9.42 -11.93 -4.92
CA ALA A 9 -8.94 -10.56 -4.87
C ALA A 9 -10.05 -9.53 -5.22
N GLY A 10 -10.99 -9.88 -6.10
CA GLY A 10 -12.11 -9.01 -6.46
C GLY A 10 -12.99 -8.67 -5.26
N SER A 11 -13.31 -9.65 -4.41
CA SER A 11 -14.04 -9.43 -3.15
C SER A 11 -13.35 -8.41 -2.22
N TYR A 12 -12.02 -8.44 -2.13
CA TYR A 12 -11.26 -7.46 -1.34
C TYR A 12 -11.24 -6.09 -2.01
N VAL A 13 -11.10 -6.03 -3.34
CA VAL A 13 -11.20 -4.78 -4.11
C VAL A 13 -12.55 -4.14 -3.90
N GLN A 14 -13.65 -4.88 -4.03
CA GLN A 14 -15.00 -4.34 -3.84
C GLN A 14 -15.18 -3.73 -2.44
N LYS A 15 -14.71 -4.44 -1.40
CA LYS A 15 -14.74 -3.91 -0.02
C LYS A 15 -13.91 -2.62 0.09
N TYR A 16 -12.72 -2.60 -0.48
CA TYR A 16 -11.83 -1.45 -0.46
C TYR A 16 -12.44 -0.25 -1.20
N THR A 17 -12.85 -0.44 -2.46
CA THR A 17 -13.36 0.65 -3.29
C THR A 17 -14.70 1.20 -2.80
N SER A 18 -15.56 0.36 -2.21
CA SER A 18 -16.79 0.81 -1.56
C SER A 18 -16.50 1.69 -0.34
N ARG A 19 -15.64 1.23 0.57
CA ARG A 19 -15.39 1.95 1.83
C ARG A 19 -14.49 3.16 1.63
N ALA A 20 -13.34 2.97 1.00
CA ALA A 20 -12.41 4.05 0.75
C ALA A 20 -12.99 5.04 -0.27
N GLY A 21 -13.77 4.61 -1.27
CA GLY A 21 -14.39 5.52 -2.23
C GLY A 21 -15.33 6.54 -1.60
N ALA A 22 -15.99 6.17 -0.49
CA ALA A 22 -16.88 7.04 0.28
C ALA A 22 -16.13 7.95 1.29
N ALA A 23 -14.84 7.72 1.53
CA ALA A 23 -14.06 8.38 2.59
C ALA A 23 -13.41 9.71 2.15
N VAL A 24 -13.95 10.38 1.13
CA VAL A 24 -13.41 11.67 0.64
C VAL A 24 -13.39 12.72 1.74
N GLN A 25 -14.46 12.79 2.55
CA GLN A 25 -14.55 13.76 3.64
C GLN A 25 -13.58 13.45 4.77
N ASP A 26 -13.38 12.17 5.12
CA ASP A 26 -12.38 11.78 6.12
C ASP A 26 -10.97 12.17 5.68
N TYR A 27 -10.66 11.99 4.40
CA TYR A 27 -9.41 12.47 3.79
C TYR A 27 -9.26 13.99 3.89
N ALA A 28 -10.29 14.76 3.54
CA ALA A 28 -10.28 16.21 3.61
C ALA A 28 -10.09 16.71 5.05
N ASN A 29 -10.85 16.15 6.00
CA ASN A 29 -10.79 16.49 7.42
C ASN A 29 -9.41 16.14 8.01
N GLY A 30 -8.85 14.98 7.66
CA GLY A 30 -7.52 14.57 8.09
C GLY A 30 -6.43 15.55 7.65
N VAL A 31 -6.52 16.04 6.41
CA VAL A 31 -5.59 17.08 5.90
C VAL A 31 -5.80 18.43 6.59
N ALA A 32 -7.06 18.83 6.82
CA ALA A 32 -7.36 20.08 7.51
C ALA A 32 -6.74 20.11 8.93
N GLY A 33 -6.83 19.00 9.66
CA GLY A 33 -6.25 18.84 11.00
C GLY A 33 -4.74 18.58 11.05
N ALA A 34 -4.10 18.30 9.92
CA ALA A 34 -2.66 18.02 9.87
C ALA A 34 -1.80 19.29 9.92
N SER A 35 -0.57 19.15 10.41
CA SER A 35 0.46 20.19 10.40
C SER A 35 1.86 19.58 10.22
N GLY A 36 2.84 20.41 9.86
CA GLY A 36 4.22 20.02 9.69
C GLY A 36 4.53 19.32 8.36
N GLN A 37 3.59 19.31 7.41
CA GLN A 37 3.76 18.64 6.12
C GLN A 37 4.84 19.30 5.27
N ALA A 38 4.86 20.64 5.21
CA ALA A 38 5.89 21.39 4.49
C ALA A 38 7.28 21.15 5.10
N THR A 39 7.39 21.18 6.43
CA THR A 39 8.64 20.89 7.14
C THR A 39 9.12 19.47 6.86
N ALA A 40 8.24 18.46 6.93
CA ALA A 40 8.58 17.09 6.61
C ALA A 40 9.03 16.92 5.15
N ALA A 41 8.38 17.61 4.21
CA ALA A 41 8.74 17.58 2.80
C ALA A 41 10.10 18.26 2.54
N ALA A 42 10.38 19.41 3.17
CA ALA A 42 11.69 20.07 3.08
C ALA A 42 12.82 19.20 3.65
N SER A 43 12.59 18.52 4.77
CA SER A 43 13.55 17.56 5.36
C SER A 43 13.82 16.34 4.47
N ALA A 44 12.94 16.03 3.52
CA ALA A 44 13.12 14.96 2.54
C ALA A 44 13.90 15.38 1.28
N ALA A 45 14.37 16.63 1.20
CA ALA A 45 15.00 17.18 -0.01
C ALA A 45 16.22 16.39 -0.49
N ASP A 46 17.02 15.82 0.41
CA ASP A 46 18.16 14.97 0.01
C ASP A 46 17.73 13.69 -0.70
N LYS A 47 16.65 13.06 -0.23
CA LYS A 47 16.08 11.88 -0.90
C LYS A 47 15.48 12.24 -2.24
N TRP A 48 14.81 13.40 -2.32
CA TRP A 48 14.27 13.91 -3.58
C TRP A 48 15.37 14.21 -4.61
N GLN A 49 16.48 14.83 -4.19
CA GLN A 49 17.61 15.17 -5.07
C GLN A 49 18.27 13.94 -5.69
N GLN A 50 18.22 12.77 -5.03
CA GLN A 50 18.73 11.52 -5.63
C GLN A 50 18.01 11.13 -6.93
N SER A 51 16.79 11.64 -7.15
CA SER A 51 16.00 11.38 -8.36
C SER A 51 16.00 12.56 -9.35
N VAL A 52 16.72 13.64 -9.06
CA VAL A 52 16.76 14.87 -9.87
C VAL A 52 18.20 15.25 -10.15
N SER A 53 18.59 15.35 -11.42
CA SER A 53 19.98 15.58 -11.82
C SER A 53 20.43 17.04 -11.75
N ALA A 54 19.49 17.99 -11.69
CA ALA A 54 19.82 19.42 -11.72
C ALA A 54 20.46 19.90 -10.39
N PRO A 55 21.65 20.52 -10.40
CA PRO A 55 22.40 20.88 -9.18
C PRO A 55 21.70 21.88 -8.25
N ALA A 56 20.97 22.85 -8.81
CA ALA A 56 20.25 23.88 -8.04
C ALA A 56 18.84 23.44 -7.59
N ALA A 57 18.43 22.22 -7.98
CA ALA A 57 17.05 21.79 -7.82
C ALA A 57 16.67 21.62 -6.34
N LYS A 58 17.59 21.12 -5.49
CA LYS A 58 17.37 20.95 -4.04
C LYS A 58 17.05 22.29 -3.39
N THR A 59 17.87 23.30 -3.66
CA THR A 59 17.69 24.64 -3.07
C THR A 59 16.36 25.24 -3.49
N ALA A 60 16.01 25.14 -4.78
CA ALA A 60 14.71 25.61 -5.28
C ALA A 60 13.54 24.84 -4.64
N PHE A 61 13.65 23.52 -4.50
CA PHE A 61 12.63 22.68 -3.87
C PHE A 61 12.38 23.09 -2.41
N VAL A 62 13.43 23.20 -1.60
CA VAL A 62 13.33 23.62 -0.19
C VAL A 62 12.75 25.02 -0.09
N SER A 63 13.26 25.96 -0.89
CA SER A 63 12.78 27.35 -0.90
C SER A 63 11.29 27.43 -1.22
N ASN A 64 10.85 26.75 -2.28
CA ASN A 64 9.45 26.78 -2.71
C ASN A 64 8.51 26.10 -1.71
N ILE A 65 8.92 24.99 -1.09
CA ILE A 65 8.12 24.31 -0.07
C ILE A 65 7.96 25.17 1.18
N THR A 66 9.06 25.75 1.65
CA THR A 66 9.02 26.64 2.83
C THR A 66 8.17 27.87 2.56
N ALA A 67 8.28 28.45 1.37
CA ALA A 67 7.46 29.61 0.96
C ALA A 67 5.97 29.26 0.85
N ALA A 68 5.62 28.09 0.31
CA ALA A 68 4.24 27.65 0.16
C ALA A 68 3.59 27.26 1.50
N GLY A 69 4.36 26.57 2.36
CA GLY A 69 3.92 26.11 3.66
C GLY A 69 2.74 25.12 3.62
N ASP A 70 2.24 24.77 4.80
CA ASP A 70 1.10 23.85 4.95
C ASP A 70 -0.19 24.44 4.35
N ALA A 71 -0.33 25.77 4.35
CA ALA A 71 -1.52 26.45 3.84
C ALA A 71 -1.75 26.18 2.34
N ALA A 72 -0.70 26.30 1.52
CA ALA A 72 -0.80 26.02 0.09
C ALA A 72 -1.09 24.54 -0.18
N TRP A 73 -0.50 23.63 0.60
CA TRP A 73 -0.79 22.19 0.51
C TRP A 73 -2.26 21.89 0.84
N LYS A 74 -2.79 22.42 1.95
CA LYS A 74 -4.20 22.27 2.34
C LYS A 74 -5.14 22.83 1.27
N ALA A 75 -4.85 24.00 0.72
CA ALA A 75 -5.62 24.58 -0.38
C ALA A 75 -5.59 23.68 -1.63
N GLY A 76 -4.44 23.10 -1.96
CA GLY A 76 -4.31 22.15 -3.07
C GLY A 76 -5.13 20.87 -2.87
N VAL A 77 -5.19 20.37 -1.64
CA VAL A 77 -6.05 19.22 -1.30
C VAL A 77 -7.53 19.58 -1.43
N ALA A 78 -7.96 20.72 -0.90
CA ALA A 78 -9.34 21.17 -1.00
C ALA A 78 -9.78 21.36 -2.47
N ALA A 79 -8.92 21.97 -3.30
CA ALA A 79 -9.23 22.29 -4.69
C ALA A 79 -9.10 21.09 -5.64
N LYS A 80 -8.17 20.16 -5.39
CA LYS A 80 -7.84 19.07 -6.33
C LYS A 80 -7.88 17.69 -5.69
N GLY A 81 -7.39 17.56 -4.46
CA GLY A 81 -7.28 16.28 -3.76
C GLY A 81 -8.63 15.62 -3.56
N THR A 82 -9.63 16.35 -3.08
CA THR A 82 -11.00 15.88 -2.84
C THR A 82 -11.62 15.27 -4.11
N ALA A 83 -11.54 15.98 -5.23
CA ALA A 83 -12.05 15.52 -6.53
C ALA A 83 -11.28 14.30 -7.09
N ARG A 84 -10.00 14.16 -6.76
CA ARG A 84 -9.13 13.06 -7.26
C ARG A 84 -9.14 11.82 -6.40
N TYR A 85 -9.56 11.92 -5.15
CA TYR A 85 -9.45 10.84 -4.16
C TYR A 85 -10.24 9.59 -4.58
N ALA A 86 -11.56 9.73 -4.77
CA ALA A 86 -12.41 8.58 -5.12
C ALA A 86 -12.04 7.93 -6.47
N PRO A 87 -11.79 8.69 -7.56
CA PRO A 87 -11.29 8.10 -8.80
C PRO A 87 -9.95 7.35 -8.64
N GLY A 88 -9.05 7.87 -7.81
CA GLY A 88 -7.78 7.22 -7.49
C GLY A 88 -7.98 5.87 -6.79
N VAL A 89 -8.89 5.82 -5.80
CA VAL A 89 -9.29 4.58 -5.12
C VAL A 89 -9.83 3.55 -6.11
N GLN A 90 -10.75 3.95 -6.99
CA GLN A 90 -11.35 3.04 -7.99
C GLN A 90 -10.29 2.50 -8.95
N THR A 91 -9.37 3.35 -9.40
CA THR A 91 -8.31 2.97 -10.34
C THR A 91 -7.25 2.05 -9.71
N GLY A 92 -6.99 2.21 -8.42
CA GLY A 92 -6.00 1.40 -7.70
C GLY A 92 -6.41 -0.06 -7.48
N GLY A 93 -7.71 -0.31 -7.30
CA GLY A 93 -8.26 -1.63 -7.01
C GLY A 93 -7.84 -2.72 -8.01
N PRO A 94 -8.13 -2.56 -9.31
CA PRO A 94 -7.76 -3.54 -10.33
C PRO A 94 -6.25 -3.80 -10.40
N LYS A 95 -5.41 -2.76 -10.25
CA LYS A 95 -3.94 -2.90 -10.25
C LYS A 95 -3.46 -3.75 -9.08
N TRP A 96 -4.05 -3.57 -7.91
CA TRP A 96 -3.75 -4.40 -6.74
C TRP A 96 -4.19 -5.85 -6.96
N ALA A 97 -5.42 -6.07 -7.45
CA ALA A 97 -5.93 -7.42 -7.69
C ALA A 97 -5.06 -8.19 -8.68
N ALA A 98 -4.64 -7.54 -9.78
CA ALA A 98 -3.74 -8.15 -10.75
C ALA A 98 -2.41 -8.60 -10.10
N ARG A 99 -1.78 -7.74 -9.30
CA ARG A 99 -0.50 -8.04 -8.64
C ARG A 99 -0.62 -9.11 -7.55
N VAL A 100 -1.75 -9.16 -6.84
CA VAL A 100 -1.92 -10.08 -5.71
C VAL A 100 -2.45 -11.45 -6.12
N SER A 101 -3.08 -11.55 -7.30
CA SER A 101 -3.74 -12.76 -7.82
C SER A 101 -2.87 -14.02 -7.72
N LYS A 102 -1.58 -13.92 -8.08
CA LYS A 102 -0.62 -15.03 -8.03
C LYS A 102 -0.39 -15.57 -6.62
N PHE A 103 -0.38 -14.71 -5.61
CA PHE A 103 -0.23 -15.13 -4.22
C PHE A 103 -1.50 -15.81 -3.72
N PHE A 104 -2.66 -15.31 -4.14
CA PHE A 104 -3.95 -15.92 -3.79
C PHE A 104 -4.10 -17.30 -4.42
N ALA A 105 -3.65 -17.49 -5.66
CA ALA A 105 -3.61 -18.79 -6.32
C ALA A 105 -2.69 -19.78 -5.55
N ALA A 106 -1.48 -19.35 -5.19
CA ALA A 106 -0.54 -20.17 -4.41
C ALA A 106 -1.14 -20.60 -3.05
N LEU A 107 -1.75 -19.67 -2.33
CA LEU A 107 -2.40 -19.95 -1.04
C LEU A 107 -3.60 -20.88 -1.16
N LYS A 108 -4.40 -20.76 -2.22
CA LYS A 108 -5.56 -21.65 -2.45
C LYS A 108 -5.13 -23.07 -2.83
N GLY A 109 -4.00 -23.22 -3.50
CA GLY A 109 -3.42 -24.51 -3.86
C GLY A 109 -2.70 -25.23 -2.70
N LEU A 110 -2.42 -24.55 -1.59
CA LEU A 110 -1.73 -25.16 -0.45
C LEU A 110 -2.61 -26.17 0.29
N SER A 111 -2.05 -27.37 0.50
CA SER A 111 -2.53 -28.34 1.48
C SER A 111 -1.67 -28.26 2.74
N LEU A 112 -2.25 -27.78 3.83
CA LEU A 112 -1.55 -27.60 5.10
C LEU A 112 -1.84 -28.77 6.06
N PRO A 113 -0.91 -29.19 6.92
CA PRO A 113 -1.20 -30.19 7.94
C PRO A 113 -2.24 -29.67 8.95
N PRO A 114 -2.90 -30.56 9.73
CA PRO A 114 -3.71 -30.15 10.87
C PRO A 114 -2.91 -29.31 11.87
N ARG A 115 -3.56 -28.36 12.54
CA ARG A 115 -2.92 -27.56 13.58
C ARG A 115 -2.60 -28.44 14.78
N GLY A 116 -1.37 -28.33 15.27
CA GLY A 116 -0.94 -28.98 16.51
C GLY A 116 -1.31 -28.15 17.75
N LEU A 117 -0.88 -28.61 18.92
CA LEU A 117 -1.00 -27.88 20.18
C LEU A 117 -0.38 -26.47 20.08
N ARG A 118 -0.88 -25.53 20.86
CA ARG A 118 -0.33 -24.16 20.93
C ARG A 118 1.17 -24.23 21.21
N GLY A 119 1.98 -23.53 20.40
CA GLY A 119 3.44 -23.51 20.53
C GLY A 119 4.19 -24.71 19.94
N SER A 120 3.50 -25.72 19.40
CA SER A 120 4.15 -26.90 18.83
C SER A 120 4.92 -26.61 17.54
N ALA A 121 5.96 -27.41 17.28
CA ALA A 121 6.72 -27.37 16.03
C ALA A 121 5.86 -27.59 14.78
N ALA A 122 4.80 -28.41 14.89
CA ALA A 122 3.84 -28.63 13.81
C ALA A 122 3.16 -27.32 13.34
N ASN A 123 2.86 -26.39 14.25
CA ASN A 123 2.30 -25.09 13.88
C ASN A 123 3.34 -24.17 13.22
N ALA A 124 4.63 -24.28 13.60
CA ALA A 124 5.70 -23.54 12.95
C ALA A 124 5.91 -24.02 11.50
N GLN A 125 5.78 -25.33 11.24
CA GLN A 125 5.86 -25.90 9.90
C GLN A 125 4.79 -25.34 8.96
N ILE A 126 3.56 -25.09 9.45
CA ILE A 126 2.50 -24.45 8.66
C ILE A 126 2.95 -23.07 8.18
N SER A 127 3.52 -22.25 9.06
CA SER A 127 4.04 -20.92 8.70
C SER A 127 5.16 -21.00 7.67
N ALA A 128 6.07 -21.97 7.83
CA ALA A 128 7.16 -22.21 6.88
C ALA A 128 6.65 -22.59 5.48
N MET A 129 5.63 -23.46 5.40
CA MET A 129 5.00 -23.84 4.12
C MET A 129 4.34 -22.64 3.43
N VAL A 130 3.61 -21.81 4.18
CA VAL A 130 2.97 -20.59 3.65
C VAL A 130 4.03 -19.61 3.15
N GLN A 131 5.09 -19.39 3.93
CA GLN A 131 6.20 -18.52 3.52
C GLN A 131 6.87 -19.01 2.24
N SER A 132 7.17 -20.31 2.16
CA SER A 132 7.79 -20.91 0.97
C SER A 132 6.93 -20.72 -0.28
N ALA A 133 5.62 -21.00 -0.19
CA ALA A 133 4.70 -20.82 -1.32
C ALA A 133 4.57 -19.36 -1.77
N LEU A 134 4.53 -18.41 -0.83
CA LEU A 134 4.47 -16.99 -1.15
C LEU A 134 5.79 -16.50 -1.77
N HIS A 135 6.93 -17.00 -1.28
CA HIS A 135 8.24 -16.68 -1.85
C HIS A 135 8.37 -17.20 -3.29
N ALA A 136 8.03 -18.46 -3.51
CA ALA A 136 7.95 -19.08 -4.83
C ALA A 136 7.09 -18.25 -5.81
N ALA A 137 5.87 -17.88 -5.39
CA ALA A 137 5.00 -17.03 -6.20
C ALA A 137 5.59 -15.64 -6.46
N LYS A 138 6.42 -15.10 -5.56
CA LYS A 138 7.06 -13.79 -5.73
C LYS A 138 8.14 -13.84 -6.79
N THR A 139 9.05 -14.81 -6.70
CA THR A 139 10.27 -14.92 -7.53
C THR A 139 10.05 -15.66 -8.84
N GLY A 140 8.92 -16.36 -9.01
CA GLY A 140 8.63 -17.16 -10.21
C GLY A 140 9.28 -18.56 -10.18
N GLY A 141 9.96 -18.92 -9.08
CA GLY A 141 10.46 -20.27 -8.86
C GLY A 141 9.37 -21.20 -8.32
N ALA A 142 9.41 -22.48 -8.68
CA ALA A 142 8.57 -23.49 -8.05
C ALA A 142 8.89 -23.60 -6.54
N PRO A 143 7.91 -23.89 -5.67
CA PRO A 143 8.17 -24.07 -4.25
C PRO A 143 8.99 -25.34 -4.01
N GLY A 144 10.27 -25.17 -3.67
CA GLY A 144 11.17 -26.25 -3.23
C GLY A 144 11.93 -26.95 -4.35
N ALA A 145 13.08 -26.39 -4.71
CA ALA A 145 14.29 -27.18 -4.99
C ALA A 145 15.19 -27.09 -3.74
#